data_AF-A0A0F5QBC2-F1
#
_entry.id   AF-A0A0F5QBC2-F1
#
_cell.length_a   1.000
_cell.length_b   1.000
_cell.length_c   1.000
_cell.angle_alpha   90.00
_cell.angle_beta   90.00
_cell.angle_gamma   90.00
#
_symmetry.space_group_name_H-M   'P 1'
#
loop_
_entity.id
_entity.type
_entity.pdbx_description
1 polymer ?
#
loop_
_entity_poly.entity_id
_entity_poly.type
_entity_poly.pdbx_seq_one_letter_code
_entity_poly.pdbx_strand_id
1 'polypeptide(L)'
;MRYQEDGNVHLDFHGAVNTTIDFIVARYGVGVLHEIFARVGKDVYRDLHQHLADNDPNEMARHWKHFFDREGADYDIAVGDDEIVLTVRRCTAYHHVAKIAPSVSPHFCDQTTKTNEAIAEGTPFAITTEITGPGACRQVIRRRA
;
A
#
# COMPACT_ATOMS: atom_id res chain seq x y z
N MET A 1 -13.67 3.15 10.87
CA MET A 1 -12.43 3.63 10.22
C MET A 1 -12.80 4.64 9.14
N ARG A 2 -12.05 5.74 8.98
CA ARG A 2 -12.35 6.81 8.01
C ARG A 2 -12.51 6.32 6.57
N TYR A 3 -11.74 5.31 6.16
CA TYR A 3 -11.68 4.81 4.78
C TYR A 3 -12.53 3.54 4.55
N GLN A 4 -13.74 3.50 5.12
CA GLN A 4 -14.71 2.41 4.91
C GLN A 4 -15.77 2.85 3.92
N GLU A 5 -15.40 2.96 2.64
CA GLU A 5 -16.38 3.24 1.60
C GLU A 5 -17.02 1.96 1.10
N ASP A 6 -18.35 1.93 0.99
CA ASP A 6 -19.10 0.75 0.56
C ASP A 6 -19.42 0.72 -0.95
N GLY A 7 -18.78 1.61 -1.72
CA GLY A 7 -18.97 1.71 -3.17
C GLY A 7 -18.51 0.47 -3.95
N ASN A 8 -18.81 0.42 -5.25
CA ASN A 8 -18.33 -0.66 -6.11
C ASN A 8 -16.81 -0.59 -6.27
N VAL A 9 -16.15 -1.75 -6.20
CA VAL A 9 -14.72 -1.89 -6.48
C VAL A 9 -14.53 -2.04 -7.99
N HIS A 10 -13.96 -1.01 -8.62
CA HIS A 10 -13.64 -1.01 -10.05
C HIS A 10 -12.15 -1.31 -10.26
N LEU A 11 -11.79 -2.58 -10.46
CA LEU A 11 -10.40 -3.02 -10.60
C LEU A 11 -9.66 -2.37 -11.79
N ASP A 12 -10.38 -1.90 -12.81
CA ASP A 12 -9.79 -1.19 -13.96
C ASP A 12 -9.10 0.12 -13.56
N PHE A 13 -9.43 0.68 -12.39
CA PHE A 13 -8.69 1.80 -11.81
C PHE A 13 -7.19 1.49 -11.68
N HIS A 14 -6.82 0.25 -11.33
CA HIS A 14 -5.42 -0.15 -11.25
C HIS A 14 -4.71 -0.11 -12.61
N GLY A 15 -5.43 -0.34 -13.71
CA GLY A 15 -4.91 -0.18 -15.07
C GLY A 15 -4.56 1.27 -15.37
N ALA A 16 -5.46 2.20 -15.03
CA ALA A 16 -5.21 3.64 -15.18
C ALA A 16 -4.02 4.09 -14.31
N VAL A 17 -3.92 3.59 -13.08
CA VAL A 17 -2.79 3.86 -12.18
C VAL A 17 -1.48 3.35 -12.80
N ASN A 18 -1.44 2.13 -13.33
CA ASN A 18 -0.26 1.56 -13.99
C ASN A 18 0.24 2.44 -15.14
N THR A 19 -0.66 2.86 -16.02
CA THR A 19 -0.31 3.78 -17.13
C THR A 19 0.17 5.14 -16.62
N THR A 20 -0.45 5.66 -15.55
CA THR A 20 -0.05 6.93 -14.95
C THR A 20 1.35 6.86 -14.34
N ILE A 21 1.68 5.74 -13.69
CA ILE A 21 3.02 5.48 -13.14
C ILE A 21 4.07 5.54 -14.27
N ASP A 22 3.87 4.78 -15.34
CA ASP A 22 4.81 4.76 -16.46
C ASP A 22 4.95 6.14 -17.12
N PHE A 23 3.86 6.88 -17.27
CA PHE A 23 3.89 8.25 -17.77
C PHE A 23 4.73 9.18 -16.89
N ILE A 24 4.51 9.15 -15.56
CA ILE A 24 5.25 10.00 -14.62
C ILE A 24 6.74 9.66 -14.64
N VAL A 25 7.08 8.36 -14.59
CA VAL A 25 8.48 7.92 -14.60
C VAL A 25 9.16 8.35 -15.90
N ALA A 26 8.52 8.13 -17.05
CA ALA A 26 9.09 8.50 -18.35
C ALA A 26 9.29 10.02 -18.50
N ARG A 27 8.39 10.84 -17.92
CA ARG A 27 8.37 12.28 -18.16
C ARG A 27 9.07 13.12 -17.09
N TYR A 28 9.07 12.66 -15.86
CA TYR A 28 9.50 13.39 -14.66
C TYR A 28 10.46 12.59 -13.77
N GLY A 29 10.64 11.30 -14.04
CA GLY A 29 11.54 10.42 -13.29
C GLY A 29 10.90 9.79 -12.04
N VAL A 30 11.53 8.72 -11.57
CA VAL A 30 11.06 7.93 -10.41
C VAL A 30 11.04 8.74 -9.11
N GLY A 31 11.93 9.71 -8.93
CA GLY A 31 11.93 10.58 -7.76
C GLY A 31 10.62 11.36 -7.59
N VAL A 32 10.09 11.91 -8.69
CA VAL A 32 8.81 12.62 -8.69
C VAL A 32 7.65 11.66 -8.37
N LEU A 33 7.69 10.43 -8.89
CA LEU A 33 6.70 9.41 -8.55
C LEU A 33 6.70 9.11 -7.03
N HIS A 34 7.89 8.95 -6.43
CA HIS A 34 8.03 8.67 -5.01
C HIS A 34 7.55 9.85 -4.15
N GLU A 35 7.79 11.09 -4.56
CA GLU A 35 7.23 12.27 -3.90
C GLU A 35 5.70 12.29 -3.95
N ILE A 36 5.09 11.90 -5.07
CA ILE A 36 3.63 11.79 -5.19
C ILE A 36 3.09 10.76 -4.22
N PHE A 37 3.67 9.55 -4.17
CA PHE A 37 3.24 8.52 -3.22
C PHE A 37 3.47 8.92 -1.77
N ALA A 38 4.56 9.63 -1.47
CA ALA A 38 4.78 10.17 -0.14
C ALA A 38 3.70 11.18 0.26
N ARG A 39 3.25 12.05 -0.66
CA ARG A 39 2.12 12.96 -0.43
C ARG A 39 0.82 12.20 -0.24
N VAL A 40 0.57 11.10 -0.96
CA VAL A 40 -0.59 10.24 -0.70
C VAL A 40 -0.57 9.74 0.75
N GLY A 41 0.57 9.24 1.23
CA GLY A 41 0.72 8.79 2.61
C GLY A 41 0.44 9.89 3.65
N LYS A 42 0.94 11.11 3.41
CA LYS A 42 0.81 12.24 4.34
C LYS A 42 -0.55 12.92 4.30
N ASP A 43 -1.07 13.17 3.11
CA ASP A 43 -2.21 14.06 2.89
C ASP A 43 -3.53 13.29 2.81
N VAL A 44 -3.52 12.16 2.09
CA VAL A 44 -4.72 11.32 1.92
C VAL A 44 -4.90 10.40 3.11
N TYR A 45 -3.83 9.71 3.53
CA TYR A 45 -3.85 8.77 4.66
C TYR A 45 -3.47 9.39 6.01
N ARG A 46 -3.65 10.71 6.17
CA ARG A 46 -3.34 11.45 7.41
C ARG A 46 -3.93 10.82 8.68
N ASP A 47 -5.13 10.26 8.56
CA ASP A 47 -5.80 9.57 9.68
C ASP A 47 -5.02 8.34 10.15
N LEU A 48 -4.51 7.52 9.23
CA LEU A 48 -3.69 6.36 9.57
C LEU A 48 -2.36 6.78 10.21
N HIS A 49 -1.76 7.86 9.70
CA HIS A 49 -0.57 8.46 10.32
C HIS A 49 -0.85 8.89 11.77
N GLN A 50 -1.98 9.56 12.02
CA GLN A 50 -2.36 10.00 13.36
C GLN A 50 -2.53 8.82 14.32
N HIS A 51 -3.18 7.74 13.88
CA HIS A 51 -3.30 6.52 14.67
C HIS A 51 -1.94 5.92 15.05
N LEU A 52 -0.99 5.87 14.10
CA LEU A 52 0.38 5.42 14.42
C LEU A 52 1.09 6.36 15.40
N ALA A 53 0.95 7.68 15.24
CA ALA A 53 1.51 8.67 16.15
C ALA A 53 0.95 8.51 17.57
N ASP A 54 -0.34 8.17 17.69
CA ASP A 54 -1.06 7.96 18.95
C ASP A 54 -0.87 6.56 19.54
N ASN A 55 0.13 5.81 19.07
CA ASN A 55 0.44 4.45 19.52
C ASN A 55 -0.62 3.37 19.18
N ASP A 56 -1.45 3.58 18.16
CA ASP A 56 -2.43 2.60 17.66
C ASP A 56 -2.10 2.08 16.25
N PRO A 57 -1.26 1.04 16.11
CA PRO A 57 -0.99 0.41 14.81
C PRO A 57 -2.14 -0.46 14.30
N ASN A 58 -3.18 -0.71 15.11
CA ASN A 58 -4.23 -1.63 14.73
C ASN A 58 -5.18 -1.06 13.67
N GLU A 59 -5.30 0.28 13.55
CA GLU A 59 -6.03 0.88 12.43
C GLU A 59 -5.40 0.54 11.07
N MET A 60 -4.08 0.41 10.97
CA MET A 60 -3.44 -0.03 9.72
C MET A 60 -3.87 -1.46 9.35
N ALA A 61 -3.91 -2.37 10.33
CA ALA A 61 -4.39 -3.73 10.12
C ALA A 61 -5.88 -3.76 9.69
N ARG A 62 -6.72 -2.93 10.31
CA ARG A 62 -8.14 -2.78 9.93
C ARG A 62 -8.27 -2.23 8.50
N HIS A 63 -7.43 -1.26 8.13
CA HIS A 63 -7.38 -0.67 6.79
C HIS A 63 -7.02 -1.70 5.73
N TRP A 64 -5.91 -2.42 5.92
CA TRP A 64 -5.50 -3.49 5.02
C TRP A 64 -6.61 -4.54 4.89
N LYS A 65 -7.13 -5.04 6.01
CA LYS A 65 -8.20 -6.04 5.98
C LYS A 65 -9.39 -5.58 5.15
N HIS A 66 -9.87 -4.36 5.36
CA HIS A 66 -11.04 -3.83 4.65
C HIS A 66 -10.86 -3.83 3.12
N PHE A 67 -9.75 -3.28 2.60
CA PHE A 67 -9.54 -3.20 1.16
C PHE A 67 -9.14 -4.53 0.53
N PHE A 68 -8.30 -5.32 1.20
CA PHE A 68 -7.90 -6.62 0.68
C PHE A 68 -9.06 -7.62 0.63
N ASP A 69 -9.99 -7.59 1.60
CA ASP A 69 -11.23 -8.38 1.54
C ASP A 69 -12.10 -7.95 0.34
N ARG A 70 -12.30 -6.64 0.16
CA ARG A 70 -13.16 -6.10 -0.89
C ARG A 70 -12.60 -6.33 -2.29
N GLU A 71 -11.28 -6.29 -2.45
CA GLU A 71 -10.60 -6.61 -3.71
C GLU A 71 -10.42 -8.13 -3.92
N GLY A 72 -10.78 -8.98 -2.96
CA GLY A 72 -10.64 -10.43 -3.08
C GLY A 72 -9.19 -10.89 -3.25
N ALA A 73 -8.27 -10.25 -2.52
CA ALA A 73 -6.85 -10.63 -2.51
C ALA A 73 -6.62 -11.92 -1.71
N ASP A 74 -5.52 -12.65 -2.00
CA ASP A 74 -5.06 -13.75 -1.15
C ASP A 74 -3.99 -13.24 -0.19
N TYR A 75 -4.34 -13.14 1.09
CA TYR A 75 -3.50 -12.55 2.12
C TYR A 75 -3.81 -13.12 3.52
N ASP A 76 -2.92 -12.88 4.47
CA ASP A 76 -3.17 -13.02 5.91
C ASP A 76 -2.59 -11.84 6.68
N ILE A 77 -3.16 -11.57 7.86
CA ILE A 77 -2.64 -10.60 8.81
C ILE A 77 -2.43 -11.31 10.14
N ALA A 78 -1.19 -11.31 10.63
CA ALA A 78 -0.84 -11.73 11.98
C ALA A 78 -0.58 -10.50 12.85
N VAL A 79 -1.33 -10.37 13.95
CA VAL A 79 -1.15 -9.33 14.96
C VAL A 79 -0.51 -9.98 16.18
N GLY A 80 0.73 -9.62 16.48
CA GLY A 80 1.45 -10.02 17.68
C GLY A 80 1.71 -8.83 18.61
N ASP A 81 2.39 -9.10 19.72
CA ASP A 81 2.68 -8.08 20.74
C ASP A 81 3.67 -7.01 20.24
N ASP A 82 4.67 -7.42 19.45
CA ASP A 82 5.75 -6.54 18.97
C ASP A 82 5.59 -6.10 17.51
N GLU A 83 4.80 -6.84 16.73
CA GLU A 83 4.67 -6.61 15.29
C GLU A 83 3.29 -6.97 14.72
N ILE A 84 2.95 -6.27 13.64
CA ILE A 84 1.85 -6.65 12.75
C ILE A 84 2.46 -7.03 11.40
N VAL A 85 2.13 -8.22 10.91
CA VAL A 85 2.63 -8.76 9.64
C VAL A 85 1.47 -8.97 8.69
N LEU A 86 1.48 -8.29 7.55
CA LEU A 86 0.63 -8.57 6.40
C LEU A 86 1.43 -9.39 5.39
N THR A 87 0.95 -10.59 5.08
CA THR A 87 1.52 -11.44 4.03
C THR A 87 0.55 -11.50 2.86
N VAL A 88 0.94 -10.94 1.72
CA VAL A 88 0.15 -10.97 0.48
C VAL A 88 0.74 -12.02 -0.44
N ARG A 89 0.01 -13.11 -0.65
CA ARG A 89 0.37 -14.16 -1.61
C ARG A 89 -0.05 -13.81 -3.02
N ARG A 90 -1.18 -13.11 -3.17
CA ARG A 90 -1.71 -12.68 -4.46
C ARG A 90 -2.43 -11.32 -4.37
N CYS A 91 -1.78 -10.28 -4.84
CA CYS A 91 -2.34 -8.93 -4.95
C CYS A 91 -3.31 -8.83 -6.14
N THR A 92 -4.59 -8.57 -5.88
CA THR A 92 -5.60 -8.43 -6.95
C THR A 92 -5.25 -7.32 -7.92
N ALA A 93 -4.83 -6.14 -7.43
CA ALA A 93 -4.44 -5.02 -8.27
C ALA A 93 -3.35 -5.39 -9.29
N TYR A 94 -2.25 -5.99 -8.83
CA TYR A 94 -1.15 -6.41 -9.71
C TYR A 94 -1.61 -7.40 -10.78
N HIS A 95 -2.33 -8.46 -10.37
CA HIS A 95 -2.76 -9.50 -11.30
C HIS A 95 -3.86 -9.05 -12.24
N HIS A 96 -4.69 -8.08 -11.84
CA HIS A 96 -5.66 -7.46 -12.73
C HIS A 96 -4.95 -6.65 -13.81
N VAL A 97 -3.99 -5.81 -13.44
CA VAL A 97 -3.17 -5.05 -14.42
C VAL A 97 -2.44 -5.99 -15.36
N ALA A 98 -1.83 -7.06 -14.86
CA ALA A 98 -1.15 -8.06 -15.68
C ALA A 98 -2.06 -8.74 -16.72
N LYS A 99 -3.39 -8.72 -16.51
CA LYS A 99 -4.39 -9.24 -17.46
C LYS A 99 -4.79 -8.21 -18.51
N ILE A 100 -4.86 -6.93 -18.15
CA ILE A 100 -5.47 -5.88 -18.99
C ILE A 100 -4.46 -4.94 -19.67
N ALA A 101 -3.19 -4.95 -19.24
CA ALA A 101 -2.12 -4.12 -19.79
C ALA A 101 -1.02 -4.98 -20.42
N PRO A 102 -0.21 -4.43 -21.36
CA PRO A 102 0.92 -5.17 -21.95
C PRO A 102 1.97 -5.62 -20.92
N SER A 103 2.15 -4.83 -19.86
CA SER A 103 3.05 -5.13 -18.74
C SER A 103 2.64 -4.35 -17.49
N VAL A 104 2.91 -4.92 -16.31
CA VAL A 104 2.87 -4.17 -15.05
C VAL A 104 4.15 -3.33 -14.94
N SER A 105 4.00 -2.07 -14.56
CA SER A 105 5.12 -1.15 -14.36
C SER A 105 6.11 -1.72 -13.33
N PRO A 106 7.42 -1.61 -13.54
CA PRO A 106 8.44 -1.97 -12.54
C PRO A 106 8.27 -1.19 -11.22
N HIS A 107 7.62 -0.04 -11.26
CA HIS A 107 7.37 0.84 -10.12
C HIS A 107 5.96 0.69 -9.53
N PHE A 108 5.17 -0.29 -9.98
CA PHE A 108 3.80 -0.46 -9.51
C PHE A 108 3.72 -0.69 -7.99
N CYS A 109 4.61 -1.53 -7.46
CA CYS A 109 4.68 -1.81 -6.03
C CYS A 109 5.29 -0.66 -5.20
N ASP A 110 5.92 0.34 -5.83
CA ASP A 110 6.44 1.51 -5.12
C ASP A 110 5.31 2.30 -4.46
N GLN A 111 4.09 2.22 -5.00
CA GLN A 111 2.89 2.82 -4.39
C GLN A 111 2.74 2.33 -2.94
N THR A 112 2.77 1.02 -2.71
CA THR A 112 2.65 0.44 -1.38
C THR A 112 3.81 0.85 -0.50
N THR A 113 5.05 0.64 -0.97
CA THR A 113 6.27 0.91 -0.19
C THR A 113 6.35 2.38 0.23
N LYS A 114 6.22 3.31 -0.71
CA LYS A 114 6.40 4.75 -0.46
C LYS A 114 5.25 5.38 0.30
N THR A 115 4.03 4.90 0.07
CA THR A 115 2.88 5.35 0.86
C THR A 115 3.03 4.89 2.32
N ASN A 116 3.39 3.62 2.56
CA ASN A 116 3.58 3.10 3.92
C ASN A 116 4.74 3.78 4.66
N GLU A 117 5.88 3.99 4.00
CA GLU A 117 7.01 4.73 4.55
C GLU A 117 6.58 6.13 5.02
N ALA A 118 5.80 6.84 4.19
CA ALA A 118 5.33 8.17 4.49
C ALA A 118 4.24 8.22 5.59
N ILE A 119 3.36 7.22 5.66
CA ILE A 119 2.39 7.08 6.76
C ILE A 119 3.12 6.92 8.10
N ALA A 120 4.21 6.13 8.13
CA ALA A 120 4.95 5.83 9.36
C ALA A 120 6.01 6.89 9.73
N GLU A 121 6.29 7.84 8.84
CA GLU A 121 7.31 8.88 9.03
C GLU A 121 7.01 9.71 10.29
N GLY A 122 7.99 9.91 11.16
CA GLY A 122 7.82 10.69 12.39
C GLY A 122 6.98 10.03 13.50
N THR A 123 6.47 8.82 13.27
CA THR A 123 5.71 8.05 14.27
C THR A 123 6.64 7.11 15.07
N PRO A 124 6.18 6.58 16.23
CA PRO A 124 6.90 5.54 16.97
C PRO A 124 7.07 4.21 16.21
N PHE A 125 6.48 4.05 15.03
CA PHE A 125 6.53 2.82 14.24
C PHE A 125 7.31 3.00 12.94
N ALA A 126 7.85 1.89 12.45
CA ALA A 126 8.33 1.74 11.09
C ALA A 126 7.44 0.73 10.37
N ILE A 127 7.19 0.98 9.08
CA ILE A 127 6.55 0.02 8.19
C ILE A 127 7.57 -0.35 7.11
N THR A 128 7.89 -1.62 7.01
CA THR A 128 8.75 -2.15 5.94
C THR A 128 7.91 -2.95 4.96
N THR A 129 8.29 -2.90 3.68
CA THR A 129 7.64 -3.68 2.62
C THR A 129 8.73 -4.45 1.87
N GLU A 130 8.61 -5.77 1.84
CA GLU A 130 9.45 -6.68 1.06
C GLU A 130 8.63 -7.23 -0.10
N ILE A 131 9.10 -7.07 -1.34
CA ILE A 131 8.48 -7.69 -2.51
C ILE A 131 9.03 -9.10 -2.64
N THR A 132 8.18 -10.10 -2.42
CA THR A 132 8.55 -11.52 -2.37
C THR A 132 8.31 -12.24 -3.70
N GLY A 133 7.64 -11.58 -4.64
CA GLY A 133 7.41 -12.08 -6.00
C GLY A 133 6.45 -11.18 -6.80
N PRO A 134 6.14 -11.54 -8.06
CA PRO A 134 5.15 -10.82 -8.86
C PRO A 134 3.79 -10.81 -8.16
N GLY A 135 3.32 -9.62 -7.77
CA GLY A 135 2.06 -9.47 -7.03
C GLY A 135 2.07 -10.05 -5.61
N ALA A 136 3.24 -10.30 -5.03
CA ALA A 136 3.39 -10.83 -3.67
C ALA A 136 4.31 -9.93 -2.84
N CYS A 137 3.94 -9.70 -1.58
CA CYS A 137 4.75 -8.89 -0.67
C CYS A 137 4.52 -9.27 0.79
N ARG A 138 5.47 -8.91 1.64
CA ARG A 138 5.37 -8.97 3.09
C ARG A 138 5.56 -7.58 3.66
N GLN A 139 4.56 -7.09 4.38
CA GLN A 139 4.58 -5.78 5.03
C GLN A 139 4.60 -5.96 6.54
N VAL A 140 5.47 -5.22 7.23
CA VAL A 140 5.64 -5.37 8.68
C VAL A 140 5.60 -4.01 9.36
N ILE A 141 4.72 -3.87 10.34
CA ILE A 141 4.70 -2.74 11.27
C ILE A 141 5.43 -3.18 12.54
N ARG A 142 6.45 -2.42 12.95
CA ARG A 142 7.18 -2.62 14.21
C ARG A 142 7.42 -1.29 14.90
N ARG A 143 7.50 -1.32 16.23
CA ARG A 143 7.97 -0.16 16.99
C ARG A 143 9.43 0.12 16.65
N ARG A 144 9.80 1.39 16.52
CA ARG A 144 11.19 1.82 16.36
C ARG A 144 11.96 1.56 17.67
N ALA A 145 13.22 1.15 17.55
CA ALA A 145 14.13 1.03 18.67
C ALA A 145 14.54 2.40 19.24
#